data_AF-A0A2H9QG78-F1
#
_entry.id   AF-A0A2H9QG78-F1
#
_cell.length_a   1.000
_cell.length_b   1.000
_cell.length_c   1.000
_cell.angle_alpha   90.00
_cell.angle_beta   90.00
_cell.angle_gamma   90.00
#
_symmetry.space_group_name_H-M   'P 1'
#
loop_
_entity.id
_entity.type
_entity.pdbx_description
1 polymer ?
#
loop_
_entity_poly.entity_id
_entity_poly.type
_entity_poly.pdbx_seq_one_letter_code
_entity_poly.pdbx_strand_id
1 'polypeptide(L)'
;MKGQVSIEIIIGAVMLLLAFVFIAMYSFEKNSNIEVLEEILENKSECREIADVISSVYASGKKTSIEFYSEKDFTVGQGWVDVEGFSCNYYGIAQESFIVKGNIRIKDLNGVVVVENY
;
A
#
# COMPACT_ATOMS: atom_id res chain seq x y z
N MET A 1 15.16 -43.03 -45.20
CA MET A 1 14.95 -43.41 -43.79
C MET A 1 13.65 -42.77 -43.33
N LYS A 2 12.58 -43.55 -43.17
CA LYS A 2 11.31 -43.04 -42.63
C LYS A 2 11.45 -43.03 -41.12
N GLY A 3 11.65 -41.85 -40.53
CA GLY A 3 11.78 -41.70 -39.08
C GLY A 3 10.46 -42.05 -38.42
N GLN A 4 10.34 -43.29 -37.94
CA GLN A 4 9.23 -43.69 -37.08
C GLN A 4 9.49 -43.05 -35.72
N VAL A 5 8.89 -41.89 -35.49
CA VAL A 5 8.86 -41.28 -34.16
C VAL A 5 8.06 -42.23 -33.29
N SER A 6 8.71 -42.86 -32.31
CA SER A 6 8.02 -43.68 -31.33
C SER A 6 6.97 -42.82 -30.62
N ILE A 7 5.76 -43.35 -30.48
CA ILE A 7 4.63 -42.70 -29.80
C ILE A 7 5.05 -42.18 -28.40
N GLU A 8 5.98 -42.88 -27.76
CA GLU A 8 6.61 -42.52 -26.49
C GLU A 8 7.28 -41.13 -26.50
N ILE A 9 7.92 -40.74 -27.61
CA ILE A 9 8.57 -39.44 -27.75
C ILE A 9 7.52 -38.32 -27.80
N ILE A 10 6.40 -38.55 -28.50
CA ILE A 10 5.30 -37.59 -28.59
C ILE A 10 4.65 -37.41 -27.21
N ILE A 11 4.38 -38.52 -26.51
CA ILE A 11 3.83 -38.49 -25.16
C ILE A 11 4.77 -37.76 -24.20
N GLY A 12 6.07 -38.05 -24.24
CA GLY A 12 7.06 -37.38 -23.40
C GLY A 12 7.14 -35.87 -23.65
N ALA A 13 7.09 -35.45 -24.91
CA ALA A 13 7.07 -34.02 -25.27
C ALA A 13 5.81 -33.31 -24.75
N VAL A 14 4.64 -33.95 -24.86
CA VAL A 14 3.37 -33.41 -24.35
C VAL A 14 3.39 -33.29 -22.82
N MET A 15 3.88 -34.31 -22.10
CA MET A 15 3.99 -34.24 -20.64
C MET A 15 4.93 -33.13 -20.19
N LEU A 16 6.06 -32.97 -20.88
CA LEU A 16 7.04 -31.92 -20.56
C LEU A 16 6.44 -30.52 -20.81
N LEU A 17 5.71 -30.35 -21.91
CA LEU A 17 5.02 -29.09 -22.21
C LEU A 17 3.94 -28.78 -21.16
N LEU A 18 3.16 -29.77 -20.74
CA LEU A 18 2.18 -29.61 -19.65
C LEU A 18 2.85 -29.23 -18.34
N ALA A 19 3.97 -29.85 -17.97
CA ALA A 19 4.73 -29.49 -16.77
C ALA A 19 5.18 -28.02 -16.80
N PHE A 20 5.65 -27.53 -17.95
CA PHE A 20 5.99 -26.11 -18.13
C PHE A 20 4.78 -25.19 -17.95
N VAL A 21 3.62 -25.55 -18.50
CA VAL A 21 2.38 -24.76 -18.34
C VAL A 21 1.97 -24.70 -16.87
N PHE A 22 2.04 -25.81 -16.14
CA PHE A 22 1.73 -25.84 -14.70
C PHE A 22 2.68 -24.95 -13.88
N ILE A 23 3.98 -25.02 -14.15
CA ILE A 23 4.99 -24.17 -13.47
C ILE A 23 4.74 -22.69 -13.78
N ALA A 24 4.45 -22.35 -15.04
CA ALA A 24 4.14 -20.99 -15.44
C ALA A 24 2.89 -20.46 -14.73
N MET A 25 1.78 -21.22 -14.74
CA MET A 25 0.54 -20.84 -14.04
C MET A 25 0.77 -20.59 -12.55
N TYR A 26 1.47 -21.49 -11.86
CA TYR A 26 1.79 -21.34 -10.44
C TYR A 26 2.66 -20.09 -10.18
N SER A 27 3.60 -19.79 -11.07
CA SER A 27 4.46 -18.61 -10.94
C SER A 27 3.68 -17.30 -11.14
N PHE A 28 2.75 -17.26 -12.09
CA PHE A 28 1.87 -16.11 -12.31
C PHE A 28 0.93 -15.87 -11.13
N GLU A 29 0.31 -16.92 -10.59
CA GLU A 29 -0.57 -16.82 -9.42
C GLU A 29 0.20 -16.31 -8.19
N LYS A 30 1.42 -16.80 -7.98
CA LYS A 30 2.28 -16.35 -6.88
C LYS A 30 2.66 -14.87 -7.03
N ASN A 31 3.04 -14.42 -8.22
CA ASN A 31 3.41 -13.02 -8.45
C ASN A 31 2.23 -12.07 -8.21
N SER A 32 1.04 -12.40 -8.72
CA SER A 32 -0.14 -11.56 -8.50
C SER A 32 -0.49 -11.43 -7.01
N ASN A 33 -0.35 -12.52 -6.23
CA ASN A 33 -0.57 -12.47 -4.79
C ASN A 33 0.49 -11.66 -4.04
N ILE A 34 1.72 -11.60 -4.55
CA ILE A 34 2.80 -10.78 -3.96
C ILE A 34 2.51 -9.30 -4.20
N GLU A 35 2.18 -8.90 -5.42
CA GLU A 35 1.88 -7.50 -5.76
C GLU A 35 0.71 -6.95 -4.92
N VAL A 36 -0.38 -7.72 -4.79
CA VAL A 36 -1.51 -7.31 -3.94
C VAL A 36 -1.11 -7.21 -2.47
N LEU A 37 -0.25 -8.12 -1.99
CA LEU A 37 0.21 -8.08 -0.61
C LEU A 37 1.13 -6.87 -0.34
N GLU A 38 1.99 -6.53 -1.31
CA GLU A 38 2.85 -5.35 -1.25
C GLU A 38 2.01 -4.07 -1.18
N GLU A 39 1.01 -3.91 -2.06
CA GLU A 39 0.10 -2.76 -2.04
C GLU A 39 -0.65 -2.63 -0.69
N ILE A 40 -1.15 -3.74 -0.14
CA ILE A 40 -1.80 -3.76 1.18
C ILE A 40 -0.84 -3.30 2.29
N LEU A 41 0.43 -3.74 2.22
CA LEU A 41 1.44 -3.38 3.22
C LEU A 41 1.85 -1.92 3.10
N GLU A 42 1.99 -1.40 1.88
CA GLU A 42 2.27 0.01 1.59
C GLU A 42 1.16 0.90 2.14
N ASN A 43 -0.11 0.64 1.78
CA ASN A 43 -1.25 1.42 2.25
C ASN A 43 -1.36 1.43 3.78
N LYS A 44 -1.13 0.27 4.41
CA LYS A 44 -1.11 0.16 5.87
C LYS A 44 0.06 0.90 6.51
N SER A 45 1.23 0.90 5.86
CA SER A 45 2.42 1.59 6.34
C SER A 45 2.21 3.11 6.30
N GLU A 46 1.74 3.63 5.17
CA GLU A 46 1.48 5.05 4.97
C GLU A 46 0.39 5.58 5.91
N CYS A 47 -0.68 4.81 6.07
CA CYS A 47 -1.73 5.08 7.07
C CYS A 47 -1.17 5.23 8.49
N ARG A 48 -0.24 4.35 8.89
CA ARG A 48 0.42 4.43 10.20
C ARG A 48 1.35 5.62 10.31
N GLU A 49 2.14 5.88 9.26
CA GLU A 49 3.05 7.02 9.24
C GLU A 49 2.30 8.33 9.44
N ILE A 50 1.21 8.55 8.70
CA ILE A 50 0.39 9.75 8.83
C ILE A 50 -0.20 9.84 10.26
N ALA A 51 -0.74 8.74 10.79
CA ALA A 51 -1.29 8.71 12.14
C ALA A 51 -0.23 9.03 13.23
N ASP A 52 0.99 8.52 13.07
CA ASP A 52 2.11 8.79 13.97
C ASP A 52 2.58 10.24 13.86
N VAL A 53 2.64 10.80 12.64
CA VAL A 53 2.96 12.22 12.44
C VAL A 53 1.93 13.12 13.10
N ILE A 54 0.63 12.86 12.94
CA ILE A 54 -0.43 13.61 13.61
C ILE A 54 -0.26 13.54 15.14
N SER A 55 -0.05 12.33 15.67
CA SER A 55 0.15 12.13 17.11
C SER A 55 1.38 12.87 17.63
N SER A 56 2.48 12.86 16.86
CA SER A 56 3.73 13.55 17.18
C SER A 56 3.58 15.07 17.16
N VAL A 57 2.91 15.62 16.14
CA VAL A 57 2.62 17.05 16.04
C VAL A 57 1.74 17.49 17.22
N TYR A 58 0.71 16.71 17.55
CA TYR A 58 -0.14 16.98 18.70
C TYR A 58 0.63 16.95 20.02
N ALA A 59 1.44 15.91 20.25
CA ALA A 59 2.22 15.73 21.49
C ALA A 59 3.32 16.78 21.66
N SER A 60 3.92 17.23 20.55
CA SER A 60 4.96 18.27 20.56
C SER A 60 4.41 19.66 20.92
N GLY A 61 3.12 19.88 20.70
CA GLY A 61 2.41 21.11 21.07
C GLY A 61 2.58 22.25 20.06
N LYS A 62 2.34 23.47 20.55
CA LYS A 62 2.07 24.64 19.70
C LYS A 62 3.22 24.98 18.76
N LYS A 63 2.87 25.23 17.49
CA LYS A 63 3.76 25.67 16.40
C LYS A 63 4.69 24.59 15.84
N THR A 64 4.46 23.32 16.15
CA THR A 64 5.10 22.23 15.40
C THR A 64 4.45 22.11 14.02
N SER A 65 5.29 22.00 12.99
CA SER A 65 4.88 21.75 11.61
C SER A 65 5.82 20.69 11.03
N ILE A 66 5.24 19.64 10.47
CA ILE A 66 5.97 18.60 9.74
C ILE A 66 5.49 18.61 8.30
N GLU A 67 6.43 18.50 7.38
CA GLU A 67 6.18 18.46 5.95
C GLU A 67 6.72 17.15 5.39
N PHE A 68 5.91 16.46 4.59
CA PHE A 68 6.29 15.22 3.93
C PHE A 68 5.48 15.04 2.64
N TYR A 69 5.88 14.06 1.84
CA TYR A 69 5.20 13.68 0.61
C TYR A 69 4.40 12.40 0.86
N SER A 70 3.13 12.38 0.45
CA SER A 70 2.29 11.18 0.43
C SER A 70 2.03 10.76 -1.00
N GLU A 71 2.12 9.46 -1.24
CA GLU A 71 1.85 8.86 -2.55
C GLU A 71 0.35 8.59 -2.77
N LYS A 72 -0.45 8.69 -1.70
CA LYS A 72 -1.85 8.29 -1.66
C LYS A 72 -2.76 9.43 -1.20
N ASP A 73 -4.01 9.37 -1.67
CA ASP A 73 -5.07 10.21 -1.14
C ASP A 73 -5.53 9.64 0.22
N PHE A 74 -5.89 10.50 1.17
CA PHE A 74 -6.36 10.04 2.47
C PHE A 74 -7.35 11.00 3.12
N THR A 75 -8.12 10.44 4.05
CA THR A 75 -9.08 11.20 4.86
C THR A 75 -8.63 11.21 6.31
N VAL A 76 -8.63 12.38 6.93
CA VAL A 76 -8.44 12.56 8.37
C VAL A 76 -9.81 12.80 8.98
N GLY A 77 -10.21 11.94 9.91
CA GLY A 77 -11.37 12.14 10.77
C GLY A 77 -10.95 12.34 12.23
N GLN A 78 -11.92 12.43 13.14
CA GLN A 78 -11.65 12.56 14.58
C GLN A 78 -11.03 11.29 15.17
N GLY A 79 -9.71 11.30 15.40
CA GLY A 79 -8.95 10.20 15.99
C GLY A 79 -8.56 9.07 15.02
N TRP A 80 -8.83 9.23 13.71
CA TRP A 80 -8.48 8.23 12.70
C TRP A 80 -8.06 8.84 11.37
N VAL A 81 -7.23 8.11 10.63
CA VAL A 81 -6.84 8.37 9.23
C VAL A 81 -7.28 7.18 8.40
N ASP A 82 -7.84 7.41 7.21
CA ASP A 82 -8.16 6.38 6.23
C ASP A 82 -7.35 6.58 4.94
N VAL A 83 -6.58 5.57 4.56
CA VAL A 83 -5.83 5.52 3.30
C VAL A 83 -6.32 4.32 2.50
N GLU A 84 -7.00 4.56 1.38
CA GLU A 84 -7.53 3.52 0.49
C GLU A 84 -8.30 2.38 1.23
N GLY A 85 -9.09 2.73 2.27
CA GLY A 85 -9.88 1.78 3.06
C GLY A 85 -9.15 1.14 4.24
N PHE A 86 -7.89 1.53 4.51
CA PHE A 86 -7.18 1.19 5.73
C PHE A 86 -7.31 2.31 6.75
N SER A 87 -7.92 2.00 7.89
CA SER A 87 -8.09 2.96 8.99
C SER A 87 -7.05 2.76 10.09
N CYS A 88 -6.34 3.84 10.45
CA CYS A 88 -5.36 3.89 11.53
C CYS A 88 -5.78 4.95 12.54
N ASN A 89 -5.72 4.59 13.83
CA ASN A 89 -6.02 5.53 14.91
C ASN A 89 -4.78 6.36 15.27
N TYR A 90 -5.00 7.62 15.63
CA TYR A 90 -3.98 8.52 16.15
C TYR A 90 -4.42 9.13 17.48
N TYR A 91 -3.49 9.74 18.20
CA TYR A 91 -3.77 10.48 19.44
C TYR A 91 -3.86 11.98 19.18
N GLY A 92 -4.92 12.61 19.68
CA GLY A 92 -5.10 14.06 19.64
C GLY A 92 -6.40 14.48 18.98
N ILE A 93 -6.47 15.76 18.63
CA ILE A 93 -7.61 16.37 17.94
C ILE A 93 -7.09 16.91 16.62
N ALA A 94 -7.65 16.44 15.50
CA ALA A 94 -7.38 17.02 14.19
C ALA A 94 -8.65 17.58 13.57
N GLN A 95 -8.50 18.58 12.72
CA GLN A 95 -9.56 19.03 11.83
C GLN A 95 -9.81 17.96 10.77
N GLU A 96 -11.09 17.67 10.50
CA GLU A 96 -11.43 16.73 9.44
C GLU A 96 -11.06 17.31 8.07
N SER A 97 -10.41 16.50 7.25
CA SER A 97 -9.90 16.92 5.95
C SER A 97 -9.74 15.75 5.00
N PHE A 98 -9.99 15.99 3.72
CA PHE A 98 -9.57 15.11 2.64
C PHE A 98 -8.31 15.69 2.00
N ILE A 99 -7.28 14.86 1.88
CA ILE A 99 -5.95 15.25 1.43
C ILE A 99 -5.65 14.50 0.14
N VAL A 100 -5.29 15.25 -0.89
CA VAL A 100 -4.86 14.69 -2.18
C VAL A 100 -3.39 14.32 -2.07
N LYS A 101 -2.96 13.24 -2.74
CA LYS A 101 -1.54 12.86 -2.83
C LYS A 101 -0.67 14.05 -3.26
N GLY A 102 0.55 14.12 -2.71
CA GLY A 102 1.46 15.23 -2.94
C GLY A 102 2.16 15.69 -1.69
N ASN A 103 2.62 16.95 -1.71
CA ASN A 103 3.26 17.57 -0.55
C ASN A 103 2.19 17.97 0.48
N ILE A 104 2.42 17.56 1.72
CA ILE A 104 1.49 17.72 2.82
C ILE A 104 2.18 18.39 3.98
N ARG A 105 1.46 19.30 4.62
CA ARG A 105 1.86 19.93 5.87
C ARG A 105 0.89 19.55 6.97
N ILE A 106 1.44 19.07 8.08
CA ILE A 106 0.72 18.79 9.32
C ILE A 106 1.22 19.75 10.39
N LYS A 107 0.32 20.58 10.94
CA LYS A 107 0.69 21.62 11.91
C LYS A 107 -0.28 21.67 13.08
N ASP A 108 0.23 21.98 14.28
CA ASP A 108 -0.63 22.25 15.45
C ASP A 108 -1.03 23.74 15.51
N LEU A 109 -2.34 23.98 15.48
CA LEU A 109 -2.96 25.30 15.65
C LEU A 109 -3.70 25.36 16.97
N ASN A 110 -2.94 25.59 18.06
CA ASN A 110 -3.47 25.73 19.42
C ASN A 110 -4.17 24.47 19.98
N GLY A 111 -3.57 23.30 19.78
CA GLY A 111 -4.11 22.02 20.27
C GLY A 111 -5.09 21.37 19.30
N VAL A 112 -5.14 21.83 18.06
CA VAL A 112 -5.88 21.22 16.97
C VAL A 112 -4.92 21.05 15.79
N VAL A 113 -4.70 19.81 15.38
CA VAL A 113 -3.87 19.48 14.24
C VAL A 113 -4.63 19.78 12.95
N VAL A 114 -3.99 20.51 12.04
CA VAL A 114 -4.51 20.77 10.69
C VAL A 114 -3.60 20.12 9.69
N VAL A 115 -4.20 19.35 8.78
CA VAL A 115 -3.53 18.70 7.66
C VAL A 115 -3.96 19.41 6.38
N GLU A 116 -3.00 19.83 5.56
CA GLU A 116 -3.27 20.56 4.32
C GLU A 116 -2.28 20.17 3.21
N ASN A 117 -2.76 20.21 1.96
CA ASN A 117 -1.90 20.22 0.78
C ASN A 117 -1.22 21.60 0.63
N TYR A 118 0.03 21.64 0.18
CA TYR A 118 0.77 22.89 -0.05
C TYR A 118 1.61 22.90 -1.31
#